data_AF-F0QBH5-F1
#
_entry.id   AF-F0QBH5-F1
#
_cell.length_a   1.000
_cell.length_b   1.000
_cell.length_c   1.000
_cell.angle_alpha   90.00
_cell.angle_beta   90.00
_cell.angle_gamma   90.00
#
_symmetry.space_group_name_H-M   'P 1'
#
loop_
_entity.id
_entity.type
_entity.pdbx_description
1 polymer ?
#
loop_
_entity_poly.entity_id
_entity_poly.type
_entity_poly.pdbx_seq_one_letter_code
_entity_poly.pdbx_strand_id
1 'polypeptide(L)'
;MKIIAAHDPAATAPGHHVLAMPNDADPLVQDLAGIERIDLHFPKFTDGRAFSQARLLRQRRGFRGEIRATGDVLIDQLVQMARCGFDVAVLREGVDLTDAQRQFDRFHAFYQGDAAHPLPHFRDAA
;
A
#
# COMPACT_ATOMS: atom_id res chain seq x y z
N MET A 1 -5.45 -5.97 4.35
CA MET A 1 -5.20 -5.42 3.00
C MET A 1 -6.00 -6.25 2.00
N LYS A 2 -6.72 -5.61 1.07
CA LYS A 2 -7.46 -6.26 -0.01
C LYS A 2 -6.52 -6.49 -1.20
N ILE A 3 -6.60 -7.66 -1.83
CA ILE A 3 -5.79 -7.99 -3.02
C ILE A 3 -6.73 -8.14 -4.22
N ILE A 4 -6.34 -7.56 -5.35
CA ILE A 4 -7.14 -7.52 -6.59
C ILE A 4 -6.25 -8.06 -7.73
N ALA A 5 -6.79 -8.91 -8.60
CA ALA A 5 -6.08 -9.32 -9.81
C ALA A 5 -6.11 -8.23 -10.87
N ALA A 6 -5.09 -8.16 -11.73
CA ALA A 6 -5.03 -7.18 -12.82
C ALA A 6 -6.28 -7.14 -13.71
N HIS A 7 -6.91 -8.29 -13.96
CA HIS A 7 -8.07 -8.42 -14.84
C HIS A 7 -9.42 -8.14 -14.15
N ASP A 8 -9.44 -7.90 -12.85
CA ASP A 8 -10.66 -7.58 -12.12
C ASP A 8 -11.14 -6.16 -12.48
N PRO A 9 -12.42 -5.94 -12.82
CA PRO A 9 -12.96 -4.61 -13.10
C PRO A 9 -12.70 -3.59 -11.99
N ALA A 10 -12.54 -4.03 -10.74
CA ALA A 10 -12.21 -3.17 -9.61
C ALA A 10 -10.79 -2.56 -9.69
N ALA A 11 -9.89 -3.16 -10.49
CA ALA A 11 -8.53 -2.66 -10.71
C ALA A 11 -8.52 -1.31 -11.42
N THR A 12 -9.44 -1.10 -12.38
CA THR A 12 -9.53 0.10 -13.22
C THR A 12 -10.74 0.96 -12.92
N ALA A 13 -11.55 0.60 -11.91
CA ALA A 13 -12.78 1.31 -11.56
C ALA A 13 -12.52 2.82 -11.37
N PRO A 14 -13.06 3.68 -12.26
CA PRO A 14 -12.99 5.12 -12.08
C PRO A 14 -13.80 5.46 -10.83
N GLY A 15 -13.12 6.04 -9.84
CA GLY A 15 -13.76 6.56 -8.63
C GLY A 15 -13.92 8.06 -8.75
N HIS A 16 -14.95 8.60 -8.10
CA HIS A 16 -14.93 10.02 -7.76
C HIS A 16 -13.85 10.25 -6.68
N HIS A 17 -13.19 11.41 -6.72
CA HIS A 17 -12.19 11.82 -5.72
C HIS A 17 -10.97 10.89 -5.58
N VAL A 18 -10.43 10.43 -6.72
CA VAL A 18 -9.20 9.62 -6.78
C VAL A 18 -8.03 10.49 -7.21
N LEU A 19 -6.91 10.39 -6.49
CA LEU A 19 -5.63 10.97 -6.88
C LEU A 19 -4.67 9.86 -7.33
N ALA A 20 -4.34 9.82 -8.62
CA ALA A 20 -3.22 9.00 -9.10
C ALA A 20 -1.91 9.77 -8.94
N MET A 21 -1.00 9.26 -8.11
CA MET A 21 0.25 9.93 -7.79
C MET A 21 1.44 9.27 -8.50
N PRO A 22 2.23 10.02 -9.29
CA PRO A 22 3.51 9.56 -9.78
C PRO A 22 4.45 9.17 -8.63
N ASN A 23 5.32 8.20 -8.85
CA ASN A 23 6.16 7.65 -7.77
C ASN A 23 7.36 8.54 -7.39
N ASP A 24 7.54 9.66 -8.07
CA ASP A 24 8.51 10.73 -7.78
C ASP A 24 7.85 11.99 -7.20
N ALA A 25 6.52 12.04 -7.12
CA ALA A 25 5.81 13.15 -6.49
C ALA A 25 6.02 13.15 -4.97
N ASP A 26 6.16 14.34 -4.39
CA ASP A 26 6.23 14.49 -2.94
C ASP A 26 4.80 14.45 -2.33
N PRO A 27 4.45 13.46 -1.50
CA PRO A 27 3.13 13.35 -0.88
C PRO A 27 2.84 14.46 0.13
N LEU A 28 3.87 15.17 0.62
CA LEU A 28 3.71 16.19 1.65
C LEU A 28 3.12 17.50 1.11
N VAL A 29 3.25 17.75 -0.19
CA VAL A 29 2.80 18.99 -0.84
C VAL A 29 1.51 18.82 -1.64
N GLN A 30 0.93 17.62 -1.68
CA GLN A 30 -0.30 17.36 -2.42
C GLN A 30 -1.53 17.90 -1.68
N ASP A 31 -2.47 18.46 -2.43
CA ASP A 31 -3.80 18.76 -1.92
C ASP A 31 -4.62 17.46 -1.82
N LEU A 32 -5.03 17.12 -0.60
CA LEU A 32 -5.77 15.91 -0.29
C LEU A 32 -7.23 16.22 0.10
N ALA A 33 -7.67 17.47 -0.04
CA ALA A 33 -9.03 17.87 0.31
C ALA A 33 -10.05 17.11 -0.54
N GLY A 34 -10.96 16.39 0.12
CA GLY A 34 -11.99 15.60 -0.54
C GLY A 34 -11.51 14.31 -1.18
N ILE A 35 -10.21 14.01 -1.20
CA ILE A 35 -9.66 12.78 -1.79
C ILE A 35 -10.04 11.57 -0.92
N GLU A 36 -10.64 10.57 -1.55
CA GLU A 36 -11.08 9.33 -0.90
C GLU A 36 -10.12 8.17 -1.17
N ARG A 37 -9.38 8.22 -2.29
CA ARG A 37 -8.42 7.20 -2.70
C ARG A 37 -7.17 7.82 -3.33
N ILE A 38 -6.01 7.29 -2.99
CA ILE A 38 -4.73 7.60 -3.63
C ILE A 38 -4.17 6.33 -4.27
N ASP A 39 -3.96 6.37 -5.57
CA ASP A 39 -3.32 5.30 -6.33
C ASP A 39 -1.82 5.62 -6.45
N LEU A 40 -0.98 4.80 -5.80
CA LEU A 40 0.48 4.90 -5.89
C LEU A 40 1.00 3.85 -6.88
N HIS A 41 1.71 4.34 -7.90
CA HIS A 41 2.16 3.50 -9.01
C HIS A 41 3.57 2.93 -8.77
N PHE A 42 3.77 1.66 -9.08
CA PHE A 42 5.07 0.97 -9.09
C PHE A 42 5.49 0.73 -10.55
N PRO A 43 6.41 1.53 -11.13
CA PRO A 43 6.85 1.35 -12.52
C PRO A 43 7.60 0.04 -12.76
N LYS A 44 8.26 -0.47 -11.71
CA LYS A 44 8.99 -1.74 -11.69
C LYS A 44 9.03 -2.28 -10.26
N PHE A 45 9.10 -3.59 -10.08
CA PHE A 45 9.07 -4.24 -8.76
C PHE A 45 10.26 -3.83 -7.86
N THR A 46 11.37 -3.38 -8.45
CA THR A 46 12.55 -2.89 -7.70
C THR A 46 12.43 -1.44 -7.24
N ASP A 47 11.35 -0.73 -7.58
CA ASP A 47 11.15 0.66 -7.18
C ASP A 47 10.43 0.76 -5.84
N GLY A 48 11.17 1.20 -4.81
CA GLY A 48 10.66 1.31 -3.45
C GLY A 48 9.94 2.63 -3.12
N ARG A 49 9.89 3.63 -4.02
CA ARG A 49 9.48 5.00 -3.63
C ARG A 49 8.02 5.08 -3.13
N ALA A 50 7.13 4.32 -3.75
CA ALA A 50 5.72 4.28 -3.34
C ALA A 50 5.52 3.74 -1.89
N PHE A 51 6.44 2.94 -1.36
CA PHE A 51 6.40 2.56 0.08
C PHE A 51 6.64 3.76 1.00
N SER A 52 7.60 4.60 0.65
CA SER A 52 7.87 5.84 1.39
C SER A 52 6.70 6.81 1.26
N GLN A 53 6.11 6.92 0.07
CA GLN A 53 4.93 7.75 -0.16
C GLN A 53 3.76 7.33 0.72
N ALA A 54 3.40 6.04 0.73
CA ALA A 54 2.33 5.50 1.59
C ALA A 54 2.58 5.80 3.07
N ARG A 55 3.81 5.58 3.54
CA ARG A 55 4.17 5.82 4.94
C ARG A 55 4.06 7.30 5.32
N LEU A 56 4.49 8.22 4.45
CA LEU A 56 4.36 9.66 4.66
C LEU A 56 2.89 10.10 4.64
N LEU A 57 2.08 9.57 3.71
CA LEU A 57 0.64 9.83 3.65
C LEU A 57 -0.06 9.44 4.96
N ARG A 58 0.25 8.26 5.52
CA ARG A 58 -0.30 7.82 6.81
C ARG A 58 0.23 8.63 8.00
N GLN A 59 1.55 8.72 8.14
CA GLN A 59 2.17 9.18 9.39
C GLN A 59 2.32 10.70 9.48
N ARG A 60 2.54 11.38 8.35
CA ARG A 60 2.79 12.83 8.34
C ARG A 60 1.58 13.63 7.86
N ARG A 61 0.85 13.10 6.88
CA ARG A 61 -0.36 13.74 6.36
C ARG A 61 -1.64 13.26 7.03
N GLY A 62 -1.59 12.17 7.78
CA GLY A 62 -2.76 11.62 8.47
C GLY A 62 -3.86 11.18 7.51
N PHE A 63 -3.53 10.86 6.26
CA PHE A 63 -4.51 10.48 5.24
C PHE A 63 -5.22 9.20 5.68
N ARG A 64 -6.56 9.24 5.70
CA ARG A 64 -7.42 8.14 6.16
C ARG A 64 -8.18 7.43 5.04
N GLY A 65 -8.13 7.97 3.82
CA GLY A 65 -8.71 7.31 2.65
C GLY A 65 -7.92 6.06 2.25
N GLU A 66 -8.38 5.45 1.16
CA GLU A 66 -7.77 4.24 0.60
C GLU A 66 -6.41 4.58 -0.03
N ILE A 67 -5.35 3.84 0.31
CA ILE A 67 -4.08 3.86 -0.42
C ILE A 67 -3.96 2.55 -1.21
N ARG A 68 -3.92 2.66 -2.54
CA ARG A 68 -3.89 1.53 -3.46
C ARG A 68 -2.56 1.43 -4.19
N ALA A 69 -1.93 0.26 -4.15
CA ALA A 69 -0.77 -0.06 -4.97
C ALA A 69 -1.21 -0.53 -6.36
N THR A 70 -0.59 0.01 -7.41
CA THR A 70 -0.82 -0.37 -8.82
C THR A 70 0.51 -0.50 -9.57
N GLY A 71 0.51 -1.15 -10.74
CA GLY A 71 1.71 -1.33 -11.57
C GLY A 71 2.36 -2.70 -11.38
N ASP A 72 3.69 -2.74 -11.31
CA ASP A 72 4.49 -3.98 -11.20
C ASP A 72 4.54 -4.50 -9.74
N VAL A 73 3.36 -4.82 -9.21
CA VAL A 73 3.13 -5.30 -7.85
C VAL A 73 3.17 -6.83 -7.81
N LEU A 74 4.02 -7.37 -6.94
CA LEU A 74 4.20 -8.82 -6.74
C LEU A 74 3.67 -9.28 -5.36
N ILE A 75 3.43 -10.59 -5.21
CA ILE A 75 2.93 -11.17 -3.96
C ILE A 75 3.88 -11.02 -2.77
N ASP A 76 5.19 -11.13 -2.99
CA ASP A 76 6.23 -11.07 -1.95
C ASP A 76 6.31 -9.69 -1.28
N GLN A 77 5.77 -8.66 -1.94
CA GLN A 77 5.76 -7.29 -1.45
C GLN A 77 4.56 -6.98 -0.55
N LEU A 78 3.52 -7.80 -0.57
CA LEU A 78 2.22 -7.48 0.03
C LEU A 78 2.28 -7.24 1.54
N VAL A 79 3.08 -8.03 2.24
CA VAL A 79 3.27 -7.88 3.69
C VAL A 79 3.91 -6.53 4.01
N GLN A 80 4.95 -6.15 3.27
CA GLN A 80 5.60 -4.85 3.44
C GLN A 80 4.68 -3.69 3.03
N MET A 81 3.85 -3.87 2.01
CA MET A 81 2.86 -2.86 1.58
C MET A 81 1.85 -2.61 2.69
N ALA A 82 1.27 -3.67 3.27
CA ALA A 82 0.37 -3.54 4.41
C ALA A 82 1.03 -2.79 5.58
N ARG A 83 2.29 -3.11 5.89
CA ARG A 83 3.07 -2.42 6.94
C ARG A 83 3.36 -0.95 6.63
N CYS A 84 3.50 -0.58 5.36
CA CYS A 84 3.67 0.81 4.95
C CYS A 84 2.36 1.61 4.90
N GLY A 85 1.21 0.94 5.01
CA GLY A 85 -0.11 1.58 5.12
C GLY A 85 -0.96 1.54 3.85
N PHE A 86 -0.64 0.65 2.91
CA PHE A 86 -1.51 0.32 1.78
C PHE A 86 -2.74 -0.48 2.24
N ASP A 87 -3.90 -0.13 1.72
CA ASP A 87 -5.16 -0.86 1.97
C ASP A 87 -5.45 -1.88 0.87
N VAL A 88 -5.09 -1.55 -0.37
CA VAL A 88 -5.38 -2.34 -1.56
C VAL A 88 -4.11 -2.55 -2.38
N ALA A 89 -3.92 -3.75 -2.92
CA ALA A 89 -2.90 -4.03 -3.92
C ALA A 89 -3.53 -4.65 -5.16
N VAL A 90 -3.31 -4.03 -6.31
CA VAL A 90 -3.63 -4.61 -7.62
C VAL A 90 -2.38 -5.33 -8.11
N LEU A 91 -2.42 -6.66 -8.15
CA LEU A 91 -1.31 -7.46 -8.63
C LEU A 91 -1.10 -7.24 -10.12
N ARG A 92 0.15 -7.30 -10.56
CA ARG A 92 0.46 -7.30 -12.00
C ARG A 92 -0.11 -8.53 -12.71
N GLU A 93 -0.20 -8.47 -14.03
CA GLU A 93 -0.63 -9.61 -14.84
C GLU A 93 0.25 -10.86 -14.65
N GLY A 94 -0.37 -12.03 -14.76
CA GLY A 94 0.30 -13.33 -14.63
C GLY A 94 0.65 -13.73 -13.20
N VAL A 95 0.29 -12.95 -12.20
CA VAL A 95 0.47 -13.31 -10.78
C VAL A 95 -0.80 -13.94 -10.23
N ASP A 96 -0.64 -15.11 -9.61
CA ASP A 96 -1.74 -15.84 -8.98
C ASP A 96 -2.08 -15.26 -7.60
N LEU A 97 -3.36 -14.94 -7.40
CA LEU A 97 -3.90 -14.43 -6.14
C LEU A 97 -3.90 -15.51 -5.05
N THR A 98 -3.95 -16.80 -5.39
CA THR A 98 -4.11 -17.87 -4.39
C THR A 98 -2.94 -17.95 -3.41
N ASP A 99 -1.77 -17.44 -3.79
CA ASP A 99 -0.58 -17.42 -2.94
C ASP A 99 -0.44 -16.16 -2.10
N ALA A 100 -1.31 -15.15 -2.29
CA ALA A 100 -1.24 -13.90 -1.53
C ALA A 100 -1.45 -14.13 -0.03
N GLN A 101 -2.42 -14.97 0.36
CA GLN A 101 -2.70 -15.25 1.76
C GLN A 101 -1.51 -15.91 2.47
N ARG A 102 -0.79 -16.81 1.77
CA ARG A 102 0.40 -17.48 2.31
C ARG A 102 1.49 -16.50 2.74
N GLN A 103 1.58 -15.33 2.11
CA GLN A 103 2.55 -14.30 2.48
C GLN A 103 2.25 -13.71 3.86
N PHE A 104 0.97 -13.44 4.14
CA PHE A 104 0.53 -12.97 5.45
C PHE A 104 0.65 -14.04 6.53
N ASP A 105 0.35 -15.29 6.20
CA ASP A 105 0.45 -16.41 7.13
C ASP A 105 1.91 -16.71 7.54
N ARG A 106 2.88 -16.35 6.70
CA ARG A 106 4.31 -16.59 6.97
C ARG A 106 4.86 -15.71 8.10
N PHE A 107 4.28 -14.54 8.34
CA PHE A 107 4.77 -13.58 9.32
C PHE A 107 3.64 -13.13 10.26
N HIS A 108 3.53 -13.78 11.41
CA HIS A 108 2.47 -13.49 12.39
C HIS A 108 2.68 -12.22 13.20
N ALA A 109 3.93 -11.76 13.36
CA ALA A 109 4.27 -10.57 14.14
C ALA A 109 5.59 -9.96 13.67
N PHE A 110 5.80 -8.68 14.02
CA PHE A 110 6.99 -7.93 13.67
C PHE A 110 7.54 -7.20 14.89
N TYR A 111 8.87 -7.17 14.99
CA TYR A 111 9.55 -6.49 16.09
C TYR A 111 9.33 -4.97 16.09
N GLN A 112 9.35 -4.36 14.90
CA GLN A 112 9.20 -2.91 14.71
C GLN A 112 7.74 -2.53 14.47
N GLY A 113 7.36 -1.34 14.95
CA GLY A 113 6.08 -0.72 14.61
C GLY A 113 5.96 -0.41 13.11
N ASP A 114 4.73 -0.21 12.67
CA ASP A 114 4.36 0.01 11.28
C ASP A 114 3.34 1.15 11.14
N ALA A 115 2.74 1.32 9.96
CA ALA A 115 1.78 2.39 9.71
C ALA A 115 0.46 2.21 10.49
N ALA A 116 0.05 0.97 10.80
CA ALA A 116 -1.17 0.67 11.53
C ALA A 116 -0.91 0.55 13.05
N HIS A 117 0.21 -0.04 13.42
CA HIS A 117 0.64 -0.26 14.81
C HIS A 117 1.99 0.45 15.02
N PRO A 118 2.00 1.76 15.31
CA PRO A 118 3.23 2.56 15.34
C PRO A 118 4.18 2.19 16.50
N LEU A 119 3.66 1.50 17.51
CA LEU A 119 4.38 1.14 18.72
C LEU A 119 5.11 -0.19 18.50
N PRO A 120 6.39 -0.29 18.86
CA PRO A 120 7.14 -1.52 18.68
C PRO A 120 6.76 -2.58 19.70
N HIS A 121 6.94 -3.85 19.34
CA HIS A 121 6.53 -4.99 20.17
C HIS A 121 7.29 -5.07 21.50
N PHE A 122 8.54 -4.59 21.55
CA PHE A 122 9.36 -4.66 22.76
C PHE A 122 9.01 -3.60 23.82
N ARG A 123 8.16 -2.61 23.50
CA ARG A 123 7.78 -1.57 24.46
C ARG A 123 7.09 -2.16 25.70
N ASP A 124 6.27 -3.18 25.49
CA ASP A 124 5.44 -3.79 26.54
C ASP A 124 6.16 -4.95 27.27
N ALA A 125 7.43 -5.19 26.94
CA ALA A 125 8.25 -6.27 27.50
C ALA A 125 9.17 -5.80 28.65
N ALA A 126 8.97 -4.57 29.17
CA ALA A 126 9.76 -3.94 30.21
C ALA A 126 9.02 -3.83 31.54
#